data_AF-A0A1H0MZC4-F1
#
_entry.id   AF-A0A1H0MZC4-F1
#
_cell.length_a   1.000
_cell.length_b   1.000
_cell.length_c   1.000
_cell.angle_alpha   90.00
_cell.angle_beta   90.00
_cell.angle_gamma   90.00
#
_symmetry.space_group_name_H-M   'P 1'
#
loop_
_entity.id
_entity.type
_entity.pdbx_description
1 polymer ?
#
loop_
_entity_poly.entity_id
_entity_poly.type
_entity_poly.pdbx_seq_one_letter_code
_entity_poly.pdbx_strand_id
1 'polypeptide(L)'
;MSFARARARKEKKAARKGQKEGVKDAVKVRQSVKTAYVNQYRADLIRRKVTLHNLSACFLLTMHDGYGFGRGRLLRLRDKMQSIFDSLIAKTVSVEEIAAYLREDLKMDVGVDAFDSKASHNRQIEIRCIKEMSSAFLMALLDEFDFKRKRLTDAYTMVCELSDSVGRHETTYEAICEKVEKVMSQKAGNSHKACFRAVTYTNP
;
A
#
# COMPACT_ATOMS: atom_id res chain seq x y z
N MET A 1 -67.42 23.21 15.51
CA MET A 1 -66.02 23.24 14.97
C MET A 1 -66.07 22.98 13.47
N SER A 2 -65.65 23.94 12.63
CA SER A 2 -65.76 23.84 11.15
C SER A 2 -64.86 22.75 10.55
N PHE A 3 -65.42 21.95 9.63
CA PHE A 3 -64.73 20.91 8.85
C PHE A 3 -63.48 21.44 8.14
N ALA A 4 -63.51 22.67 7.63
CA ALA A 4 -62.38 23.31 6.96
C ALA A 4 -61.18 23.51 7.91
N ARG A 5 -61.43 23.86 9.18
CA ARG A 5 -60.36 23.99 10.20
C ARG A 5 -59.77 22.64 10.59
N ALA A 6 -60.56 21.57 10.57
CA ALA A 6 -60.07 20.22 10.84
C ALA A 6 -59.19 19.68 9.70
N ARG A 7 -59.58 19.93 8.45
CA ARG A 7 -58.78 19.56 7.26
C ARG A 7 -57.46 20.32 7.20
N ALA A 8 -57.48 21.64 7.39
CA ALA A 8 -56.28 22.47 7.44
C ALA A 8 -55.31 22.04 8.57
N ARG A 9 -55.84 21.61 9.73
CA ARG A 9 -55.02 21.05 10.82
C ARG A 9 -54.40 19.70 10.46
N LYS A 10 -55.13 18.82 9.75
CA LYS A 10 -54.60 17.53 9.27
C LYS A 10 -53.51 17.73 8.22
N GLU A 11 -53.73 18.62 7.24
CA GLU A 11 -52.73 18.96 6.22
C GLU A 11 -51.46 19.56 6.83
N LYS A 12 -51.60 20.50 7.79
CA LYS A 12 -50.46 21.09 8.50
C LYS A 12 -49.69 20.06 9.35
N LYS A 13 -50.38 19.06 9.92
CA LYS A 13 -49.74 17.93 10.64
C LYS A 13 -49.03 16.98 9.66
N ALA A 14 -49.63 16.67 8.51
CA ALA A 14 -49.04 15.83 7.48
C ALA A 14 -47.78 16.49 6.88
N ALA A 15 -47.83 17.78 6.56
CA ALA A 15 -46.67 18.54 6.07
C ALA A 15 -45.51 18.57 7.09
N ARG A 16 -45.81 18.78 8.38
CA ARG A 16 -44.82 18.68 9.46
C ARG A 16 -44.25 17.26 9.63
N LYS A 17 -45.06 16.23 9.39
CA LYS A 17 -44.61 14.84 9.47
C LYS A 17 -43.69 14.51 8.29
N GLY A 18 -44.05 14.90 7.06
CA GLY A 18 -43.22 14.75 5.87
C GLY A 18 -41.88 15.50 5.97
N GLN A 19 -41.86 16.71 6.55
CA GLN A 19 -40.60 17.42 6.86
C GLN A 19 -39.74 16.67 7.87
N LYS A 20 -40.34 16.11 8.94
CA LYS A 20 -39.60 15.31 9.94
C LYS A 20 -39.09 13.99 9.37
N GLU A 21 -39.86 13.32 8.53
CA GLU A 21 -39.47 12.10 7.82
C GLU A 21 -38.33 12.40 6.83
N GLY A 22 -38.43 13.47 6.05
CA GLY A 22 -37.34 13.94 5.18
C GLY A 22 -36.05 14.30 5.91
N VAL A 23 -36.13 14.90 7.10
CA VAL A 23 -34.94 15.15 7.95
C VAL A 23 -34.35 13.84 8.50
N LYS A 24 -35.19 12.90 8.94
CA LYS A 24 -34.73 11.57 9.40
C LYS A 24 -34.07 10.78 8.27
N ASP A 25 -34.63 10.83 7.08
CA ASP A 25 -34.07 10.14 5.92
C ASP A 25 -32.78 10.82 5.44
N ALA A 26 -32.69 12.15 5.48
CA ALA A 26 -31.43 12.86 5.23
C ALA A 26 -30.34 12.49 6.26
N VAL A 27 -30.69 12.33 7.54
CA VAL A 27 -29.75 11.87 8.58
C VAL A 27 -29.31 10.42 8.32
N LYS A 28 -30.24 9.53 7.95
CA LYS A 28 -29.91 8.14 7.57
C LYS A 28 -29.00 8.08 6.36
N VAL A 29 -29.26 8.88 5.31
CA VAL A 29 -28.42 8.95 4.10
C VAL A 29 -27.03 9.51 4.45
N ARG A 30 -26.94 10.55 5.28
CA ARG A 30 -25.63 11.04 5.77
C ARG A 30 -24.87 9.96 6.54
N GLN A 31 -25.57 9.21 7.38
CA GLN A 31 -24.98 8.11 8.14
C GLN A 31 -24.55 6.93 7.24
N SER A 32 -25.33 6.60 6.20
CA SER A 32 -24.98 5.57 5.23
C SER A 32 -23.78 5.99 4.37
N VAL A 33 -23.71 7.25 3.95
CA VAL A 33 -22.54 7.80 3.24
C VAL A 33 -21.31 7.77 4.14
N LYS A 34 -21.43 8.18 5.41
CA LYS A 34 -20.32 8.15 6.37
C LYS A 34 -19.81 6.72 6.61
N THR A 35 -20.72 5.76 6.78
CA THR A 35 -20.34 4.34 6.97
C THR A 35 -19.73 3.74 5.72
N ALA A 36 -20.27 4.04 4.53
CA ALA A 36 -19.68 3.63 3.25
C ALA A 36 -18.26 4.19 3.09
N TYR A 37 -18.06 5.48 3.37
CA TYR A 37 -16.74 6.11 3.32
C TYR A 37 -15.74 5.46 4.28
N VAL A 38 -16.15 5.20 5.54
CA VAL A 38 -15.28 4.53 6.53
C VAL A 38 -14.93 3.11 6.09
N ASN A 39 -15.88 2.37 5.51
CA ASN A 39 -15.64 1.02 5.02
C ASN A 39 -14.68 1.02 3.82
N GLN A 40 -14.85 1.96 2.88
CA GLN A 40 -13.93 2.14 1.77
C GLN A 40 -12.53 2.49 2.27
N TYR A 41 -12.41 3.44 3.20
CA TYR A 41 -11.14 3.81 3.80
C TYR A 41 -10.43 2.62 4.48
N ARG A 42 -11.18 1.78 5.20
CA ARG A 42 -10.65 0.55 5.80
C ARG A 42 -10.16 -0.44 4.75
N ALA A 43 -10.93 -0.65 3.67
CA ALA A 43 -10.54 -1.53 2.57
C ALA A 43 -9.26 -1.04 1.89
N ASP A 44 -9.14 0.28 1.66
CA ASP A 44 -7.96 0.92 1.08
C ASP A 44 -6.72 0.72 1.97
N LEU A 45 -6.86 0.87 3.29
CA LEU A 45 -5.77 0.63 4.25
C LEU A 45 -5.32 -0.83 4.26
N ILE A 46 -6.27 -1.77 4.26
CA ILE A 46 -5.95 -3.21 4.21
C ILE A 46 -5.20 -3.52 2.91
N ARG A 47 -5.68 -3.02 1.78
CA ARG A 47 -5.05 -3.23 0.47
C ARG A 47 -3.64 -2.67 0.45
N ARG A 48 -3.46 -1.42 0.89
CA ARG A 48 -2.14 -0.80 1.03
C ARG A 48 -1.21 -1.66 1.88
N LYS A 49 -1.66 -2.11 3.06
CA LYS A 49 -0.84 -2.95 3.95
C LYS A 49 -0.41 -4.26 3.29
N VAL A 50 -1.33 -4.93 2.58
CA VAL A 50 -1.03 -6.18 1.87
C VAL A 50 -0.05 -5.94 0.73
N THR A 51 -0.26 -4.90 -0.08
CA THR A 51 0.66 -4.55 -1.18
C THR A 51 2.06 -4.24 -0.66
N LEU A 52 2.18 -3.42 0.40
CA LEU A 52 3.48 -3.10 1.01
C LEU A 52 4.19 -4.34 1.53
N HIS A 53 3.45 -5.24 2.19
CA HIS A 53 4.00 -6.49 2.72
C HIS A 53 4.54 -7.39 1.60
N ASN A 54 3.76 -7.58 0.54
CA ASN A 54 4.14 -8.42 -0.60
C ASN A 54 5.34 -7.85 -1.36
N LEU A 55 5.36 -6.53 -1.58
CA LEU A 55 6.50 -5.86 -2.21
C LEU A 55 7.76 -5.98 -1.36
N SER A 56 7.68 -5.75 -0.05
CA SER A 56 8.80 -5.92 0.87
C SER A 56 9.38 -7.33 0.80
N ALA A 57 8.53 -8.35 0.76
CA ALA A 57 8.97 -9.73 0.60
C ALA A 57 9.70 -9.96 -0.73
N CYS A 58 9.21 -9.39 -1.84
CA CYS A 58 9.88 -9.47 -3.14
C CYS A 58 11.27 -8.82 -3.11
N PHE A 59 11.40 -7.61 -2.54
CA PHE A 59 12.69 -6.94 -2.41
C PHE A 59 13.68 -7.72 -1.55
N LEU A 60 13.23 -8.26 -0.42
CA LEU A 60 14.11 -9.04 0.45
C LEU A 60 14.53 -10.36 -0.20
N LEU A 61 13.61 -11.07 -0.86
CA LEU A 61 13.91 -12.33 -1.52
C LEU A 61 14.88 -12.13 -2.69
N THR A 62 14.67 -11.11 -3.51
CA THR A 62 15.56 -10.80 -4.64
C THR A 62 16.97 -10.47 -4.18
N MET A 63 17.14 -9.74 -3.07
CA MET A 63 18.46 -9.47 -2.51
C MET A 63 19.10 -10.70 -1.87
N HIS A 64 18.29 -11.60 -1.31
CA HIS A 64 18.78 -12.89 -0.82
C HIS A 64 19.29 -13.76 -1.96
N ASP A 65 18.45 -14.02 -2.96
CA ASP A 65 18.74 -14.94 -4.06
C ASP A 65 19.79 -14.36 -5.02
N GLY A 66 19.76 -13.05 -5.29
CA GLY A 66 20.67 -12.39 -6.23
C GLY A 66 22.02 -11.98 -5.67
N TYR A 67 22.06 -11.50 -4.43
CA TYR A 67 23.28 -10.95 -3.82
C TYR A 67 23.74 -11.72 -2.58
N GLY A 68 23.09 -12.83 -2.23
CA GLY A 68 23.46 -13.66 -1.07
C GLY A 68 23.26 -12.93 0.25
N PHE A 69 22.32 -12.00 0.34
CA PHE A 69 22.09 -11.27 1.59
C PHE A 69 21.58 -12.22 2.67
N GLY A 70 22.39 -12.45 3.71
CA GLY A 70 21.95 -13.13 4.93
C GLY A 70 21.04 -12.24 5.79
N ARG A 71 20.43 -12.83 6.82
CA ARG A 71 19.49 -12.17 7.74
C ARG A 71 19.91 -10.78 8.20
N GLY A 72 21.17 -10.60 8.63
CA GLY A 72 21.65 -9.31 9.14
C GLY A 72 21.60 -8.18 8.11
N ARG A 73 21.97 -8.46 6.85
CA ARG A 73 21.89 -7.49 5.75
C ARG A 73 20.45 -7.24 5.34
N LEU A 74 19.61 -8.28 5.32
CA LEU A 74 18.18 -8.13 5.03
C LEU A 74 17.46 -7.28 6.07
N LEU A 75 17.81 -7.42 7.36
CA LEU A 75 17.28 -6.56 8.43
C LEU A 75 17.70 -5.10 8.23
N ARG A 76 18.99 -4.84 7.97
CA ARG A 76 19.46 -3.47 7.68
C ARG A 76 18.77 -2.86 6.48
N LEU A 77 18.61 -3.63 5.40
CA LEU A 77 17.87 -3.21 4.21
C LEU A 77 16.42 -2.86 4.55
N ARG A 78 15.71 -3.76 5.25
CA ARG A 78 14.32 -3.54 5.67
C ARG A 78 14.18 -2.27 6.52
N ASP A 79 15.07 -2.10 7.50
CA ASP A 79 15.00 -0.97 8.44
C ASP A 79 15.30 0.36 7.73
N LYS A 80 16.27 0.37 6.80
CA LYS A 80 16.56 1.53 5.96
C LYS A 80 15.41 1.86 4.99
N MET A 81 14.83 0.84 4.35
CA MET A 81 13.64 0.99 3.50
C MET A 81 12.48 1.60 4.29
N GLN A 82 12.23 1.12 5.51
CA GLN A 82 11.18 1.66 6.37
C GLN A 82 11.44 3.13 6.71
N SER A 83 12.67 3.50 7.07
CA SER A 83 13.03 4.89 7.37
C SER A 83 12.81 5.83 6.18
N ILE A 84 13.15 5.40 4.96
CA ILE A 84 12.91 6.20 3.74
C ILE A 84 11.42 6.27 3.45
N PHE A 85 10.70 5.16 3.60
CA PHE A 85 9.24 5.12 3.40
C PHE A 85 8.50 6.02 4.40
N ASP A 86 8.94 6.08 5.66
CA ASP A 86 8.39 6.99 6.66
C ASP A 86 8.63 8.46 6.27
N SER A 87 9.77 8.76 5.65
CA SER A 87 10.08 10.09 5.10
C SER A 87 9.17 10.47 3.93
N LEU A 88 8.84 9.51 3.06
CA LEU A 88 7.86 9.68 1.98
C LEU A 88 6.45 9.95 2.55
N ILE A 89 6.05 9.22 3.59
CA ILE A 89 4.75 9.44 4.27
C ILE A 89 4.71 10.81 4.95
N ALA A 90 5.79 11.21 5.61
CA ALA A 90 5.92 12.51 6.26
C ALA A 90 6.01 13.68 5.26
N LYS A 91 6.11 13.39 3.96
CA LYS A 91 6.29 14.37 2.88
C LYS A 91 7.54 15.24 3.05
N THR A 92 8.56 14.72 3.73
CA THR A 92 9.86 15.38 3.85
C THR A 92 10.69 15.18 2.58
N VAL A 93 10.40 14.11 1.84
CA VAL A 93 10.95 13.80 0.52
C VAL A 93 9.80 13.36 -0.36
N SER A 94 9.79 13.76 -1.63
CA SER A 94 8.78 13.32 -2.61
C SER A 94 9.29 12.16 -3.49
N VAL A 95 8.37 11.36 -4.03
CA VAL A 95 8.75 10.28 -4.96
C VAL A 95 9.34 10.87 -6.23
N GLU A 96 8.84 12.03 -6.65
CA GLU A 96 9.33 12.80 -7.79
C GLU A 96 10.77 13.29 -7.58
N GLU A 97 11.11 13.79 -6.39
CA GLU A 97 12.49 14.17 -6.03
C GLU A 97 13.45 12.97 -6.11
N ILE A 98 13.05 11.82 -5.55
CA ILE A 98 13.87 10.61 -5.63
C ILE A 98 14.03 10.16 -7.09
N ALA A 99 12.95 10.20 -7.88
CA ALA A 99 12.99 9.84 -9.29
C ALA A 99 13.92 10.76 -10.10
N ALA A 100 13.86 12.08 -9.84
CA ALA A 100 14.73 13.06 -10.45
C ALA A 100 16.20 12.78 -10.10
N TYR A 101 16.50 12.53 -8.83
CA TYR A 101 17.85 12.16 -8.39
C TYR A 101 18.36 10.88 -9.09
N LEU A 102 17.56 9.81 -9.12
CA LEU A 102 17.94 8.56 -9.79
C LEU A 102 18.15 8.75 -11.31
N ARG A 103 17.38 9.65 -11.94
CA ARG A 103 17.47 9.95 -13.36
C ARG A 103 18.67 10.84 -13.70
N GLU A 104 18.89 11.90 -12.94
CA GLU A 104 19.94 12.90 -13.20
C GLU A 104 21.32 12.37 -12.82
N ASP A 105 21.45 11.85 -11.59
CA ASP A 105 22.76 11.45 -11.06
C ASP A 105 23.14 10.03 -11.44
N LEU A 106 22.16 9.11 -11.49
CA LEU A 106 22.40 7.70 -11.79
C LEU A 106 21.97 7.28 -13.19
N LYS A 107 21.38 8.18 -14.01
CA LYS A 107 20.92 7.88 -15.37
C LYS A 107 20.07 6.61 -15.42
N MET A 108 19.18 6.46 -14.43
CA MET A 108 18.30 5.31 -14.27
C MET A 108 16.86 5.80 -14.24
N ASP A 109 16.02 5.25 -15.12
CA ASP A 109 14.60 5.57 -15.15
C ASP A 109 13.81 4.44 -14.50
N VAL A 110 13.00 4.79 -13.49
CA VAL A 110 12.27 3.84 -12.64
C VAL A 110 10.78 3.83 -12.97
N GLY A 111 10.38 4.43 -14.10
CA GLY A 111 8.98 4.39 -14.57
C GLY A 111 7.99 5.06 -13.63
N VAL A 112 8.44 6.08 -12.88
CA VAL A 112 7.61 6.80 -11.89
C VAL A 112 6.48 7.58 -12.57
N ASP A 113 6.60 7.84 -13.88
CA ASP A 113 5.61 8.56 -14.68
C ASP A 113 4.46 7.68 -15.19
N ALA A 114 4.48 6.36 -14.92
CA ALA A 114 3.38 5.46 -15.30
C ALA A 114 2.11 5.78 -14.50
N PHE A 115 1.23 6.61 -15.08
CA PHE A 115 -0.10 6.92 -14.55
C PHE A 115 -1.15 6.42 -15.54
N ASP A 116 -1.87 5.38 -15.15
CA ASP A 116 -3.02 4.91 -15.90
C ASP A 116 -4.29 5.52 -15.29
N SER A 117 -4.80 6.58 -15.93
CA SER A 117 -6.02 7.27 -15.54
C SER A 117 -7.28 6.40 -15.66
N LYS A 118 -7.20 5.28 -16.41
CA LYS A 118 -8.30 4.32 -16.58
C LYS A 118 -8.24 3.17 -15.58
N ALA A 119 -7.18 3.08 -14.77
CA ALA A 119 -7.04 2.05 -13.76
C ALA A 119 -8.10 2.17 -12.66
N SER A 120 -8.57 1.03 -12.14
CA SER A 120 -9.49 0.99 -11.01
C SER A 120 -8.89 1.66 -9.77
N HIS A 121 -9.73 2.18 -8.86
CA HIS A 121 -9.29 2.78 -7.59
C HIS A 121 -8.29 1.91 -6.83
N ASN A 122 -8.58 0.61 -6.76
CA ASN A 122 -7.71 -0.37 -6.14
C ASN A 122 -6.34 -0.47 -6.82
N ARG A 123 -6.32 -0.46 -8.15
CA ARG A 123 -5.08 -0.50 -8.92
C ARG A 123 -4.27 0.78 -8.78
N GLN A 124 -4.92 1.92 -8.63
CA GLN A 124 -4.24 3.20 -8.35
C GLN A 124 -3.52 3.17 -6.99
N ILE A 125 -4.15 2.59 -5.97
CA ILE A 125 -3.50 2.38 -4.66
C ILE A 125 -2.26 1.50 -4.82
N GLU A 126 -2.37 0.40 -5.55
CA GLU A 126 -1.26 -0.52 -5.80
C GLU A 126 -0.10 0.17 -6.53
N ILE A 127 -0.39 0.88 -7.63
CA ILE A 127 0.62 1.62 -8.40
C ILE A 127 1.35 2.64 -7.52
N ARG A 128 0.62 3.36 -6.67
CA ARG A 128 1.23 4.30 -5.72
C ARG A 128 2.17 3.59 -4.76
N CYS A 129 1.73 2.48 -4.17
CA CYS A 129 2.57 1.70 -3.24
C CYS A 129 3.83 1.15 -3.93
N ILE A 130 3.71 0.71 -5.19
CA ILE A 130 4.85 0.24 -5.99
C ILE A 130 5.86 1.37 -6.15
N LYS A 131 5.43 2.56 -6.57
CA LYS A 131 6.32 3.72 -6.74
C LYS A 131 7.02 4.10 -5.44
N GLU A 132 6.25 4.27 -4.35
CA GLU A 132 6.80 4.62 -3.03
C GLU A 132 7.86 3.60 -2.56
N MET A 133 7.54 2.31 -2.66
CA MET A 133 8.42 1.24 -2.18
C MET A 133 9.62 0.98 -3.10
N SER A 134 9.45 1.07 -4.42
CA SER A 134 10.57 0.95 -5.36
C SER A 134 11.58 2.08 -5.16
N SER A 135 11.11 3.31 -4.95
CA SER A 135 11.98 4.44 -4.61
C SER A 135 12.69 4.22 -3.29
N ALA A 136 11.97 3.79 -2.24
CA ALA A 136 12.57 3.48 -0.94
C ALA A 136 13.61 2.35 -1.02
N PHE A 137 13.35 1.32 -1.81
CA PHE A 137 14.26 0.20 -2.04
C PHE A 137 15.57 0.64 -2.71
N LEU A 138 15.48 1.39 -3.81
CA LEU A 138 16.65 1.85 -4.55
C LEU A 138 17.52 2.80 -3.73
N MET A 139 16.88 3.72 -3.01
CA MET A 139 17.59 4.62 -2.10
C MET A 139 18.22 3.85 -0.94
N ALA A 140 17.56 2.83 -0.39
CA ALA A 140 18.14 2.00 0.66
C ALA A 140 19.39 1.25 0.18
N LEU A 141 19.36 0.71 -1.05
CA LEU A 141 20.53 0.06 -1.65
C LEU A 141 21.69 1.02 -1.93
N LEU A 142 21.37 2.24 -2.36
CA LEU A 142 22.35 3.28 -2.59
C LEU A 142 23.02 3.73 -1.28
N ASP A 143 22.23 4.09 -0.27
CA ASP A 143 22.72 4.67 0.98
C ASP A 143 23.42 3.66 1.88
N GLU A 144 22.83 2.47 2.04
CA GLU A 144 23.26 1.51 3.08
C GLU A 144 24.32 0.53 2.55
N PHE A 145 24.30 0.26 1.24
CA PHE A 145 25.14 -0.76 0.61
C PHE A 145 26.02 -0.24 -0.53
N ASP A 146 26.01 1.08 -0.78
CA ASP A 146 26.79 1.76 -1.83
C ASP A 146 26.57 1.21 -3.24
N PHE A 147 25.37 0.68 -3.53
CA PHE A 147 25.08 0.16 -4.86
C PHE A 147 25.12 1.30 -5.88
N LYS A 148 26.02 1.18 -6.86
CA LYS A 148 26.10 2.10 -7.99
C LYS A 148 25.12 1.68 -9.09
N ARG A 149 24.93 2.57 -10.08
CA ARG A 149 24.01 2.42 -11.21
C ARG A 149 23.81 0.98 -11.69
N LYS A 150 24.87 0.28 -12.13
CA LYS A 150 24.76 -1.08 -12.67
C LYS A 150 24.07 -2.04 -11.69
N ARG A 151 24.55 -2.09 -10.44
CA ARG A 151 23.99 -2.96 -9.42
C ARG A 151 22.57 -2.56 -9.01
N LEU A 152 22.24 -1.27 -9.02
CA LEU A 152 20.86 -0.83 -8.78
C LEU A 152 19.92 -1.26 -9.90
N THR A 153 20.33 -1.09 -11.16
CA THR A 153 19.56 -1.52 -12.32
C THR A 153 19.37 -3.03 -12.32
N ASP A 154 20.42 -3.80 -12.04
CA ASP A 154 20.36 -5.26 -11.94
C ASP A 154 19.39 -5.69 -10.82
N ALA A 155 19.53 -5.11 -9.61
CA ALA A 155 18.65 -5.36 -8.48
C ALA A 155 17.18 -5.05 -8.80
N TYR A 156 16.92 -3.93 -9.46
CA TYR A 156 15.57 -3.53 -9.87
C TYR A 156 14.98 -4.49 -10.91
N THR A 157 15.79 -4.89 -11.89
CA THR A 157 15.39 -5.83 -12.95
C THR A 157 15.02 -7.18 -12.37
N MET A 158 15.80 -7.69 -11.41
CA MET A 158 15.47 -8.93 -10.70
C MET A 158 14.13 -8.87 -9.97
N VAL A 159 13.79 -7.72 -9.40
CA VAL A 159 12.47 -7.52 -8.76
C VAL A 159 11.35 -7.51 -9.80
N CYS A 160 11.56 -6.86 -10.94
CA CYS A 160 10.61 -6.87 -12.05
C CYS A 160 10.38 -8.30 -12.56
N GLU A 161 11.44 -9.08 -12.76
CA GLU A 161 11.35 -10.49 -13.16
C GLU A 161 10.58 -11.34 -12.13
N LEU A 162 10.85 -11.14 -10.83
CA LEU A 162 10.10 -11.82 -9.78
C LEU A 162 8.62 -11.41 -9.82
N SER A 163 8.32 -10.13 -10.02
CA SER A 163 6.95 -9.63 -10.15
C SER A 163 6.24 -10.24 -11.38
N ASP A 164 6.93 -10.36 -12.51
CA ASP A 164 6.40 -10.97 -13.73
C ASP A 164 6.15 -12.47 -13.54
N SER A 165 7.01 -13.18 -12.80
CA SER A 165 6.78 -14.59 -12.43
C SER A 165 5.50 -14.77 -11.60
N VAL A 166 5.19 -13.81 -10.72
CA VAL A 166 3.94 -13.81 -9.94
C VAL A 166 2.75 -13.51 -10.86
N GLY A 167 2.90 -12.58 -11.80
CA GLY A 167 1.89 -12.28 -12.82
C GLY A 167 1.59 -13.47 -13.74
N ARG A 168 2.59 -14.30 -14.03
CA ARG A 168 2.46 -15.56 -14.80
C ARG A 168 1.99 -16.75 -13.97
N HIS A 169 1.72 -16.57 -12.67
CA HIS A 169 1.35 -17.63 -11.72
C HIS A 169 2.39 -18.75 -11.54
N GLU A 170 3.66 -18.50 -11.89
CA GLU A 170 4.77 -19.44 -11.64
C GLU A 170 5.11 -19.51 -10.15
N THR A 171 4.94 -18.39 -9.45
CA THR A 171 5.16 -18.26 -8.01
C THR A 171 4.01 -17.47 -7.38
N THR A 172 3.70 -17.74 -6.10
CA THR A 172 2.70 -16.98 -5.34
C THR A 172 3.37 -16.06 -4.32
N TYR A 173 2.69 -14.95 -3.97
CA TYR A 173 3.16 -14.08 -2.89
C TYR A 173 3.30 -14.82 -1.55
N GLU A 174 2.44 -15.79 -1.28
CA GLU A 174 2.53 -16.62 -0.07
C GLU A 174 3.83 -17.41 -0.04
N ALA A 175 4.19 -18.09 -1.13
CA ALA A 175 5.45 -18.82 -1.23
C ALA A 175 6.68 -17.90 -1.10
N ILE A 176 6.62 -16.69 -1.66
CA ILE A 176 7.67 -15.67 -1.50
C ILE A 176 7.80 -15.27 -0.03
N CYS A 177 6.69 -14.96 0.65
CA CYS A 177 6.69 -14.58 2.06
C CYS A 177 7.27 -15.69 2.93
N GLU A 178 6.87 -16.95 2.71
CA GLU A 178 7.41 -18.10 3.45
C GLU A 178 8.92 -18.26 3.28
N LYS A 179 9.45 -18.06 2.07
CA LYS A 179 10.90 -18.11 1.83
C LYS A 179 11.62 -17.02 2.61
N VAL A 180 11.11 -15.79 2.57
CA VAL A 180 11.68 -14.67 3.33
C VAL A 180 11.62 -14.94 4.83
N GLU A 181 10.49 -15.44 5.33
CA GLU A 181 10.33 -15.82 6.74
C GLU A 181 11.34 -16.88 7.18
N LYS A 182 11.60 -17.89 6.34
CA LYS A 182 12.64 -18.90 6.61
C LYS A 182 14.02 -18.25 6.75
N VAL A 183 14.40 -17.36 5.84
CA VAL A 183 15.69 -16.67 5.89
C VAL A 183 15.78 -15.74 7.12
N MET A 184 14.69 -15.04 7.44
CA MET A 184 14.64 -14.09 8.55
C MET A 184 14.54 -14.77 9.93
N SER A 185 14.01 -16.00 9.99
CA SER A 185 13.86 -16.80 11.22
C SER A 185 15.08 -17.65 11.56
N GLN A 186 15.99 -17.89 10.61
CA GLN A 186 17.29 -18.51 10.89
C GLN A 186 18.00 -17.70 11.99
N LYS A 187 18.17 -18.31 13.16
CA LYS A 187 18.78 -17.69 14.34
C LYS A 187 20.22 -17.27 14.02
N ALA A 188 20.51 -15.97 14.13
CA ALA A 188 21.72 -15.60 14.87
C ALA A 188 21.46 -15.98 16.33
N GLY A 189 22.44 -16.54 17.05
CA GLY A 189 22.30 -16.80 18.48
C GLY A 189 21.67 -15.58 19.18
N ASN A 190 20.56 -15.81 19.88
CA ASN A 190 19.79 -14.85 20.68
C ASN A 190 19.47 -13.48 20.04
N SER A 191 18.22 -13.30 19.62
CA SER A 191 17.25 -12.38 20.26
C SER A 191 16.10 -12.01 19.30
N HIS A 192 14.92 -11.90 19.91
CA HIS A 192 13.63 -11.43 19.38
C HIS A 192 13.02 -12.14 18.16
N LYS A 193 11.94 -12.88 18.46
CA LYS A 193 10.91 -13.33 17.51
C LYS A 193 10.30 -12.11 16.82
N ALA A 194 10.61 -11.91 15.55
CA ALA A 194 9.84 -11.05 14.67
C ALA A 194 8.67 -11.88 14.12
N CYS A 195 7.45 -11.54 14.53
CA CYS A 195 6.23 -12.10 13.96
C CYS A 195 6.04 -11.53 12.55
N PHE A 196 6.51 -12.26 11.54
CA PHE A 196 5.90 -12.22 10.22
C PHE A 196 4.70 -13.17 10.30
N ARG A 197 3.49 -12.62 10.16
CA ARG A 197 2.27 -13.43 10.03
C ARG A 197 1.66 -12.99 8.71
N ALA A 198 1.61 -13.90 7.74
CA ALA A 198 0.94 -13.72 6.48
C ALA A 198 -0.46 -13.11 6.72
N VAL A 199 -0.73 -11.98 6.08
CA VAL A 199 -2.06 -11.36 6.10
C VAL A 199 -2.90 -12.14 5.10
N THR A 200 -3.61 -13.16 5.58
CA THR A 200 -4.54 -13.93 4.76
C THR A 200 -5.79 -13.13 4.47
N TYR A 201 -6.32 -13.31 3.26
CA TYR A 201 -7.61 -12.76 2.84
C TYR A 201 -8.74 -13.38 3.65
N THR A 202 -9.37 -12.60 4.52
CA THR A 202 -10.77 -12.84 4.91
C THR A 202 -11.60 -11.70 4.36
N ASN A 203 -12.21 -11.91 3.20
CA ASN A 203 -13.32 -11.09 2.73
C ASN A 203 -14.48 -11.21 3.72
N PRO A 204 -15.09 -10.12 4.22
CA PRO A 204 -16.48 -10.14 4.63
C PRO A 204 -17.43 -10.19 3.42
#